data_AF-A0A150NMI3-F1
#
_entry.id   AF-A0A150NMI3-F1
#
_cell.length_a   1.000
_cell.length_b   1.000
_cell.length_c   1.000
_cell.angle_alpha   90.00
_cell.angle_beta   90.00
_cell.angle_gamma   90.00
#
_symmetry.space_group_name_H-M   'P 1'
#
loop_
_entity.id
_entity.type
_entity.pdbx_description
1 polymer ?
#
loop_
_entity_poly.entity_id
_entity_poly.type
_entity_poly.pdbx_seq_one_letter_code
_entity_poly.pdbx_strand_id
1 'polypeptide(L)'
;MRIRTFEDWAELTLKVPQSVGNMEYNQKLRLKDAENYLNKEELPQGLVLDELAKHGIQSKKWQVLGCLTTLRYEMQTPIGLMALDESQYFDITDYELELEVENHEQGKQDFQQFLEENQIAYQKAPSKLVRFVKSMKNS
;
A
#
# COMPACT_ATOMS: atom_id res chain seq x y z
N MET A 1 2.65 -7.73 -2.25
CA MET A 1 3.48 -7.76 -1.03
C MET A 1 4.44 -6.59 -1.10
N ARG A 2 4.79 -6.00 0.04
CA ARG A 2 5.76 -4.90 0.11
C ARG A 2 6.52 -4.96 1.42
N ILE A 3 7.72 -4.40 1.45
CA ILE A 3 8.36 -3.92 2.67
C ILE A 3 8.22 -2.40 2.69
N ARG A 4 7.67 -1.84 3.76
CA ARG A 4 7.59 -0.40 4.00
C ARG A 4 8.60 -0.03 5.08
N THR A 5 9.39 1.00 4.83
CA THR A 5 10.36 1.55 5.80
C THR A 5 9.80 2.83 6.42
N PHE A 6 9.95 2.96 7.73
CA PHE A 6 9.68 4.17 8.52
C PHE A 6 11.01 4.71 9.07
N GLU A 7 10.96 5.72 9.96
CA GLU A 7 12.17 6.35 10.52
C GLU A 7 13.08 5.37 11.29
N ASP A 8 12.49 4.50 12.11
CA ASP A 8 13.22 3.62 13.04
C ASP A 8 12.87 2.12 12.88
N TRP A 9 11.88 1.78 12.06
CA TRP A 9 11.44 0.40 11.86
C TRP A 9 10.95 0.13 10.43
N ALA A 10 10.71 -1.14 10.10
CA ALA A 10 10.14 -1.54 8.82
C ALA A 10 9.02 -2.57 8.99
N GLU A 11 8.17 -2.70 7.99
CA GLU A 11 7.04 -3.63 7.99
C GLU A 11 7.01 -4.43 6.70
N LEU A 12 6.90 -5.75 6.81
CA LEU A 12 6.52 -6.60 5.68
C LEU A 12 4.99 -6.80 5.70
N THR A 13 4.34 -6.38 4.61
CA THR A 13 2.88 -6.49 4.46
C THR A 13 2.51 -7.41 3.30
N LEU A 14 1.62 -8.37 3.59
CA LEU A 14 0.86 -9.12 2.59
C LEU A 14 -0.61 -8.67 2.61
N LYS A 15 -1.15 -8.29 1.45
CA LYS A 15 -2.59 -7.99 1.29
C LYS A 15 -3.25 -9.13 0.52
N VAL A 16 -4.31 -9.70 1.09
CA VAL A 16 -5.11 -10.78 0.50
C VAL A 16 -6.54 -10.29 0.27
N PRO A 17 -7.03 -10.26 -0.98
CA PRO A 17 -8.40 -9.84 -1.28
C PRO A 17 -9.46 -10.69 -0.55
N GLN A 18 -10.52 -10.05 -0.09
CA GLN A 18 -11.68 -10.69 0.56
C GLN A 18 -12.97 -10.38 -0.22
N SER A 19 -14.10 -10.92 0.24
CA SER A 19 -15.42 -10.56 -0.31
C SER A 19 -15.74 -9.07 -0.12
N VAL A 20 -15.28 -8.48 1.00
CA VAL A 20 -15.34 -7.04 1.29
C VAL A 20 -13.95 -6.59 1.72
N GLY A 21 -13.36 -5.63 0.97
CA GLY A 21 -12.05 -5.07 1.27
C GLY A 21 -10.87 -6.05 1.08
N ASN A 22 -9.80 -5.83 1.84
CA ASN A 22 -8.61 -6.67 1.84
C ASN A 22 -8.22 -7.01 3.28
N MET A 23 -7.76 -8.25 3.50
CA MET A 23 -7.09 -8.63 4.74
C MET A 23 -5.61 -8.27 4.64
N GLU A 24 -5.07 -7.60 5.65
CA GLU A 24 -3.64 -7.24 5.71
C GLU A 24 -2.92 -8.02 6.81
N TYR A 25 -1.84 -8.69 6.44
CA TYR A 25 -0.95 -9.38 7.36
C TYR A 25 0.34 -8.56 7.47
N ASN A 26 0.54 -7.98 8.65
CA ASN A 26 1.63 -7.04 8.92
C ASN A 26 2.65 -7.68 9.87
N GLN A 27 3.89 -7.80 9.40
CA GLN A 27 5.00 -8.34 10.16
C GLN A 27 6.04 -7.25 10.41
N LYS A 28 6.21 -6.86 11.67
CA LYS A 28 7.22 -5.89 12.09
C LYS A 28 8.63 -6.42 11.89
N LEU A 29 9.51 -5.57 11.36
CA LEU A 29 10.93 -5.80 11.10
C LEU A 29 11.77 -4.66 11.69
N ARG A 30 13.03 -4.95 11.97
CA ARG A 30 14.05 -3.92 12.20
C ARG A 30 14.52 -3.39 10.85
N LEU A 31 14.86 -2.11 10.75
CA LEU A 31 15.35 -1.49 9.51
C LEU A 31 16.52 -2.27 8.89
N LYS A 32 17.54 -2.57 9.70
CA LYS A 32 18.71 -3.34 9.27
C LYS A 32 18.35 -4.72 8.70
N ASP A 33 17.33 -5.38 9.27
CA ASP A 33 16.90 -6.69 8.78
C ASP A 33 16.15 -6.54 7.46
N ALA A 34 15.29 -5.52 7.32
CA ALA A 34 14.60 -5.22 6.07
C ALA A 34 15.58 -4.97 4.91
N GLU A 35 16.63 -4.19 5.12
CA GLU A 35 17.69 -3.97 4.12
C GLU A 35 18.37 -5.29 3.72
N ASN A 36 18.69 -6.14 4.69
CA ASN A 36 19.29 -7.45 4.43
C ASN A 36 18.36 -8.35 3.58
N TYR A 37 17.06 -8.39 3.90
CA TYR A 37 16.08 -9.17 3.16
C TYR A 37 15.87 -8.66 1.74
N LEU A 38 15.83 -7.34 1.55
CA LEU A 38 15.76 -6.73 0.22
C LEU A 38 17.00 -7.05 -0.62
N ASN A 39 18.20 -6.93 -0.05
CA ASN A 39 19.46 -7.20 -0.77
C ASN A 39 19.64 -8.68 -1.13
N LYS A 40 19.15 -9.59 -0.30
CA LYS A 40 19.24 -11.05 -0.53
C LYS A 40 18.07 -11.61 -1.33
N GLU A 41 17.03 -10.80 -1.58
CA GLU A 41 15.76 -11.24 -2.14
C GLU A 41 15.16 -12.43 -1.36
N GLU A 42 15.19 -12.32 -0.05
CA GLU A 42 14.68 -13.33 0.88
C GLU A 42 13.52 -12.76 1.70
N LEU A 43 12.64 -13.63 2.20
CA LEU A 43 11.61 -13.25 3.16
C LEU A 43 11.96 -13.73 4.57
N PRO A 44 11.69 -12.91 5.60
CA PRO A 44 11.79 -13.34 6.98
C PRO A 44 10.79 -14.46 7.28
N GLN A 45 11.19 -15.38 8.18
CA GLN A 45 10.26 -16.33 8.79
C GLN A 45 9.18 -15.59 9.60
N GLY A 46 7.97 -16.16 9.66
CA GLY A 46 6.85 -15.64 10.43
C GLY A 46 5.56 -15.51 9.64
N LEU A 47 4.69 -14.62 10.14
CA LEU A 47 3.29 -14.44 9.72
C LEU A 47 3.09 -14.44 8.21
N VAL A 48 3.91 -13.68 7.47
CA VAL A 48 3.71 -13.52 6.03
C VAL A 48 4.07 -14.79 5.26
N LEU A 49 5.16 -15.48 5.63
CA LEU A 49 5.52 -16.76 5.02
C LEU A 49 4.51 -17.86 5.35
N ASP A 50 4.03 -17.91 6.60
CA ASP A 50 3.01 -18.87 7.03
C ASP A 50 1.72 -18.67 6.23
N GLU A 51 1.32 -17.42 5.99
CA GLU A 51 0.12 -17.11 5.23
C GLU A 51 0.28 -17.47 3.74
N LEU A 52 1.43 -17.15 3.13
CA LEU A 52 1.74 -17.58 1.76
C LEU A 52 1.65 -19.10 1.61
N ALA A 53 2.15 -19.85 2.61
CA ALA A 53 2.08 -21.31 2.61
C ALA A 53 0.64 -21.84 2.67
N LYS A 54 -0.26 -21.22 3.45
CA LYS A 54 -1.70 -21.56 3.47
C LYS A 54 -2.37 -21.35 2.11
N HIS A 55 -1.89 -20.38 1.34
CA HIS A 55 -2.33 -20.13 -0.04
C HIS A 55 -1.58 -20.98 -1.09
N GLY A 56 -0.77 -21.95 -0.68
CA GLY A 56 -0.06 -22.88 -1.57
C GLY A 56 1.22 -22.30 -2.20
N ILE A 57 1.66 -21.12 -1.77
CA ILE A 57 2.88 -20.48 -2.29
C ILE A 57 4.08 -20.92 -1.46
N GLN A 58 4.87 -21.84 -2.02
CA GLN A 58 6.08 -22.38 -1.37
C GLN A 58 7.39 -21.90 -2.03
N SER A 59 7.31 -20.93 -2.94
CA SER A 59 8.49 -20.40 -3.65
C SER A 59 9.49 -19.80 -2.66
N LYS A 60 10.77 -20.04 -2.94
CA LYS A 60 11.90 -19.37 -2.28
C LYS A 60 12.62 -18.38 -3.18
N LYS A 61 12.13 -18.21 -4.42
CA LYS A 61 12.67 -17.26 -5.38
C LYS A 61 11.80 -16.01 -5.32
N TRP A 62 12.29 -15.00 -4.63
CA TRP A 62 11.68 -13.67 -4.59
C TRP A 62 12.51 -12.73 -5.45
N GLN A 63 11.90 -11.64 -5.87
CA GLN A 63 12.58 -10.58 -6.60
C GLN A 63 12.05 -9.24 -6.12
N VAL A 64 12.94 -8.27 -5.93
CA VAL A 64 12.53 -6.89 -5.63
C VAL A 64 12.17 -6.19 -6.93
N LEU A 65 10.92 -5.75 -7.06
CA LEU A 65 10.43 -5.06 -8.27
C LEU A 65 10.86 -3.58 -8.34
N GLY A 66 11.24 -2.99 -7.21
CA GLY A 66 11.69 -1.61 -7.09
C GLY A 66 11.09 -0.91 -5.86
N CYS A 67 11.13 0.42 -5.85
CA CYS A 67 10.72 1.25 -4.72
C CYS A 67 9.72 2.32 -5.15
N LEU A 68 8.75 2.61 -4.28
CA LEU A 68 7.80 3.71 -4.39
C LEU A 68 7.84 4.48 -3.08
N THR A 69 8.17 5.77 -3.16
CA THR A 69 8.19 6.67 -2.01
C THR A 69 6.88 7.46 -2.00
N THR A 70 6.25 7.57 -0.84
CA THR A 70 5.04 8.39 -0.67
C THR A 70 5.26 9.41 0.43
N LEU A 71 5.09 10.69 0.11
CA LEU A 71 4.87 11.74 1.10
C LEU A 71 3.37 11.79 1.39
N ARG A 72 3.00 11.58 2.65
CA ARG A 72 1.61 11.43 3.08
C ARG A 72 1.25 12.48 4.12
N TYR A 73 0.16 13.22 3.86
CA TYR A 73 -0.47 14.12 4.81
C TYR A 73 -1.78 13.50 5.28
N GLU A 74 -1.92 13.31 6.59
CA GLU A 74 -3.12 12.73 7.19
C GLU A 74 -3.85 13.77 8.06
N MET A 75 -5.18 13.77 7.97
CA MET A 75 -6.04 14.63 8.79
C MET A 75 -7.31 13.89 9.18
N GLN A 76 -7.59 13.82 10.48
CA GLN A 76 -8.87 13.34 10.97
C GLN A 76 -9.96 14.38 10.66
N THR A 77 -11.02 13.96 9.98
CA THR A 77 -12.17 14.80 9.61
C THR A 77 -13.47 14.21 10.15
N PRO A 78 -14.61 14.95 10.06
CA PRO A 78 -15.92 14.41 10.44
C PRO A 78 -16.36 13.17 9.64
N ILE A 79 -15.83 12.98 8.43
CA ILE A 79 -16.21 11.91 7.51
C ILE A 79 -15.24 10.71 7.52
N GLY A 80 -14.16 10.80 8.30
CA GLY A 80 -13.12 9.77 8.37
C GLY A 80 -11.70 10.33 8.37
N LEU A 81 -10.71 9.45 8.28
CA LEU A 81 -9.31 9.85 8.14
C LEU A 81 -9.02 10.13 6.68
N MET A 82 -8.75 11.39 6.34
CA MET A 82 -8.33 11.76 4.99
C MET A 82 -6.82 11.65 4.87
N ALA A 83 -6.35 11.12 3.75
CA ALA A 83 -4.93 11.05 3.40
C ALA A 83 -4.69 11.64 2.01
N LEU A 84 -3.77 12.61 1.91
CA LEU A 84 -3.27 13.14 0.66
C LEU A 84 -1.84 12.61 0.44
N ASP A 85 -1.68 11.84 -0.62
CA ASP A 85 -0.45 11.16 -0.96
C ASP A 85 0.17 11.78 -2.22
N GLU A 86 1.44 12.18 -2.13
CA GLU A 86 2.32 12.39 -3.28
C GLU A 86 3.22 11.17 -3.42
N SER A 87 3.07 10.42 -4.51
CA SER A 87 3.83 9.19 -4.75
C SER A 87 4.82 9.36 -5.88
N GLN A 88 6.08 8.99 -5.63
CA GLN A 88 7.19 9.04 -6.57
C GLN A 88 7.74 7.63 -6.82
N TYR A 89 7.85 7.24 -8.09
CA TYR A 89 8.38 5.95 -8.52
C TYR A 89 8.84 6.03 -9.98
N PHE A 90 10.03 5.50 -10.27
CA PHE A 90 10.71 5.75 -11.56
C PHE A 90 10.76 7.26 -11.86
N ASP A 91 10.40 7.68 -13.07
CA ASP A 91 10.30 9.09 -13.48
C ASP A 91 8.87 9.66 -13.33
N ILE A 92 8.02 9.02 -12.52
CA ILE A 92 6.60 9.40 -12.37
C ILE A 92 6.37 9.96 -10.97
N THR A 93 5.63 11.06 -10.93
CA THR A 93 5.00 11.60 -9.71
C THR A 93 3.49 11.63 -9.92
N ASP A 94 2.73 11.03 -9.00
CA ASP A 94 1.27 11.11 -8.98
C ASP A 94 0.74 11.53 -7.61
N TYR A 95 -0.52 11.98 -7.59
CA TYR A 95 -1.22 12.45 -6.40
C TYR A 95 -2.49 11.65 -6.20
N GLU A 96 -2.80 11.31 -4.95
CA GLU A 96 -3.99 10.55 -4.60
C GLU A 96 -4.60 11.09 -3.30
N LEU A 97 -5.93 11.22 -3.29
CA LEU A 97 -6.71 11.54 -2.10
C LEU A 97 -7.50 10.30 -1.70
N GLU A 98 -7.30 9.84 -0.47
CA GLU A 98 -7.94 8.66 0.10
C GLU A 98 -8.77 9.05 1.34
N LEU A 99 -9.87 8.32 1.57
CA LEU A 99 -10.67 8.42 2.79
C LEU A 99 -10.76 7.03 3.43
N GLU A 100 -10.23 6.90 4.65
CA GLU A 100 -10.31 5.69 5.46
C GLU A 100 -11.51 5.78 6.40
N VAL A 101 -12.41 4.79 6.31
CA VAL A 101 -13.68 4.71 7.06
C VAL A 101 -13.97 3.29 7.53
N GLU A 102 -14.79 3.17 8.59
CA GLU A 102 -15.31 1.88 9.03
C GLU A 102 -16.51 1.41 8.20
N ASN A 103 -17.42 2.34 7.84
CA ASN A 103 -18.58 2.05 7.00
C ASN A 103 -18.33 2.49 5.55
N HIS A 104 -18.05 1.52 4.69
CA HIS A 104 -17.75 1.75 3.27
C HIS A 104 -18.91 2.44 2.50
N GLU A 105 -20.17 2.10 2.78
CA GLU A 105 -21.30 2.68 2.03
C GLU A 105 -21.48 4.16 2.37
N GLN A 106 -21.47 4.50 3.66
CA GLN A 106 -21.57 5.88 4.12
C GLN A 106 -20.36 6.70 3.69
N GLY A 107 -19.14 6.18 3.91
CA GLY A 107 -17.93 6.91 3.55
C GLY A 107 -17.79 7.16 2.05
N LYS A 108 -18.35 6.30 1.19
CA LYS A 108 -18.41 6.57 -0.26
C LYS A 108 -19.29 7.79 -0.57
N GLN A 109 -20.45 7.91 0.08
CA GLN A 109 -21.35 9.05 -0.10
C GLN A 109 -20.71 10.33 0.41
N ASP A 110 -20.15 10.28 1.62
CA ASP A 110 -19.49 11.43 2.26
C ASP A 110 -18.28 11.90 1.44
N PHE A 111 -17.48 10.97 0.93
CA PHE A 111 -16.33 11.30 0.09
C PHE A 111 -16.77 11.94 -1.23
N GLN A 112 -17.82 11.42 -1.87
CA GLN A 112 -18.34 12.01 -3.09
C GLN A 112 -18.84 13.45 -2.86
N GLN A 113 -19.58 13.69 -1.78
CA GLN A 113 -20.03 15.02 -1.41
C GLN A 113 -18.84 15.97 -1.15
N PHE A 114 -17.83 15.52 -0.39
CA PHE A 114 -16.62 16.29 -0.15
C PHE A 114 -15.94 16.71 -1.47
N LEU A 115 -15.81 15.80 -2.42
CA LEU A 115 -15.20 16.09 -3.72
C LEU A 115 -16.02 17.12 -4.51
N GLU A 116 -17.35 16.99 -4.53
CA GLU A 116 -18.25 17.92 -5.20
C GLU A 116 -18.16 19.34 -4.60
N GLU A 117 -18.19 19.46 -3.27
CA GLU A 117 -18.07 20.74 -2.55
C GLU A 117 -16.74 21.44 -2.82
N ASN A 118 -15.65 20.67 -2.99
CA ASN A 118 -14.31 21.18 -3.25
C ASN A 118 -13.96 21.25 -4.75
N GLN A 119 -14.93 20.98 -5.64
CA GLN A 119 -14.74 21.00 -7.10
C GLN A 119 -13.62 20.06 -7.60
N ILE A 120 -13.47 18.92 -6.92
CA ILE A 120 -12.51 17.88 -7.29
C ILE A 120 -13.24 16.83 -8.12
N ALA A 121 -12.80 16.60 -9.35
CA ALA A 121 -13.38 15.57 -10.20
C ALA A 121 -13.01 14.17 -9.68
N TYR A 122 -14.01 13.35 -9.36
CA TYR A 122 -13.77 11.97 -8.97
C TYR A 122 -13.21 11.16 -10.15
N GLN A 123 -12.04 10.56 -9.94
CA GLN A 123 -11.47 9.57 -10.84
C GLN A 123 -11.09 8.34 -10.03
N LYS A 124 -11.63 7.17 -10.40
CA LYS A 124 -11.24 5.92 -9.76
C LYS A 124 -9.75 5.65 -10.02
N ALA A 125 -8.95 5.73 -8.97
CA ALA A 125 -7.54 5.43 -9.04
C ALA A 125 -7.29 3.92 -8.95
N PRO A 126 -6.52 3.31 -9.87
CA PRO A 126 -5.95 1.98 -9.63
C PRO A 126 -4.96 2.06 -8.46
N SER A 127 -4.81 0.96 -7.71
CA SER A 127 -3.91 0.94 -6.54
C SER A 127 -2.47 1.30 -6.91
N LYS A 128 -1.73 1.89 -5.96
CA LYS A 128 -0.31 2.25 -6.13
C LYS A 128 0.54 1.12 -6.71
N LEU A 129 0.34 -0.13 -6.26
CA LEU A 129 1.06 -1.30 -6.82
C LEU A 129 0.72 -1.55 -8.29
N VAL A 130 -0.55 -1.40 -8.69
CA VAL A 130 -0.96 -1.56 -10.09
C VAL A 130 -0.38 -0.44 -10.96
N ARG A 131 -0.36 0.80 -10.46
CA ARG A 131 0.30 1.93 -11.14
C ARG A 131 1.80 1.65 -11.33
N PHE A 132 2.48 1.27 -10.25
CA PHE A 132 3.89 0.92 -10.24
C PHE A 132 4.24 -0.17 -11.27
N VAL A 133 3.53 -1.30 -11.26
CA VAL A 133 3.80 -2.43 -12.18
C VAL A 133 3.53 -2.06 -13.64
N LYS A 134 2.53 -1.21 -13.91
CA LYS A 134 2.26 -0.72 -15.26
C LYS A 134 3.40 0.15 -15.78
N SER A 135 3.97 1.00 -14.92
CA SER A 135 5.09 1.87 -15.29
C SER A 135 6.40 1.08 -15.50
N MET A 136 6.63 0.04 -14.71
CA MET A 136 7.81 -0.85 -14.84
C MET A 136 7.91 -1.50 -16.23
N LYS A 137 6.80 -1.79 -16.91
CA LYS A 137 6.80 -2.39 -18.26
C LYS A 137 7.23 -1.41 -19.37
N ASN A 138 7.29 -0.12 -19.07
CA ASN A 138 7.63 0.94 -20.00
C ASN A 138 9.01 1.56 -19.70
N SER A 139 9.76 0.97 -18.76
CA SER A 139 11.12 1.33 -18.34
C SER A 139 12.12 0.30 -18.85
#